data_AF-A0A5M9MRQ1-F1
#
_entry.id   AF-A0A5M9MRQ1-F1
#
_cell.length_a   1.000
_cell.length_b   1.000
_cell.length_c   1.000
_cell.angle_alpha   90.00
_cell.angle_beta   90.00
_cell.angle_gamma   90.00
#
_symmetry.space_group_name_H-M   'P 1'
#
loop_
_entity.id
_entity.type
_entity.pdbx_description
1 polymer ?
#
loop_
_entity_poly.entity_id
_entity_poly.type
_entity_poly.pdbx_seq_one_letter_code
_entity_poly.pdbx_strand_id
1 'polypeptide(L)'
;MEDDISAARDHRQFLQELDDEGELLTITKEVDSDVELVAIVRRVYELEERALLFNNLKGCEMLDYFLSLGPRINEAKTKDPTSCQKLLTGSVKEHIIRGDDIDLTALPIPFLHEDDGGKVPVNREPAGPVIPKQDIGVIFDLWKEKVEDMPWALCFGVPSASAARMVCGMPIPKWTNEPEFISTLTNAPVNVKCETNDLWVPTNAEIVFEGIISIQETAPEGIRPNITDCSSSGRQREWRIFKVNVITY
;
A
#
# COMPACT_ATOMS: atom_id res chain seq x y z
N MET A 1 -33.79 7.34 4.25
CA MET A 1 -32.76 7.67 3.25
C MET A 1 -31.51 7.08 3.80
N GLU A 2 -31.20 5.85 3.39
CA GLU A 2 -29.97 5.17 3.76
C GLU A 2 -28.81 5.95 3.15
N ASP A 3 -27.85 6.33 3.99
CA ASP A 3 -26.59 6.90 3.54
C ASP A 3 -25.86 5.81 2.75
N ASP A 4 -26.03 5.84 1.44
CA ASP A 4 -25.26 5.04 0.48
C ASP A 4 -23.80 5.49 0.62
N ILE A 5 -23.05 4.81 1.49
CA ILE A 5 -21.59 4.89 1.46
C ILE A 5 -21.23 4.45 0.04
N SER A 6 -20.38 5.19 -0.66
CA SER A 6 -19.99 4.80 -2.03
C SER A 6 -18.72 3.94 -1.92
N ALA A 7 -18.48 2.97 -2.81
CA ALA A 7 -17.18 2.29 -2.92
C ALA A 7 -15.96 3.23 -2.99
N ALA A 8 -16.16 4.48 -3.41
CA ALA A 8 -15.12 5.50 -3.32
C ALA A 8 -14.68 5.78 -1.88
N ARG A 9 -15.41 5.33 -0.86
CA ARG A 9 -15.23 5.70 0.55
C ARG A 9 -14.82 4.53 1.43
N ASP A 10 -15.03 3.30 0.99
CA ASP A 10 -14.76 2.10 1.78
C ASP A 10 -14.25 0.95 0.89
N HIS A 11 -13.18 0.30 1.33
CA HIS A 11 -12.54 -0.75 0.54
C HIS A 11 -13.37 -2.04 0.47
N ARG A 12 -14.03 -2.40 1.57
CA ARG A 12 -14.87 -3.60 1.67
C ARG A 12 -16.13 -3.42 0.84
N GLN A 13 -16.68 -2.21 0.83
CA GLN A 13 -17.80 -1.90 -0.06
C GLN A 13 -17.40 -1.96 -1.53
N PHE A 14 -16.20 -1.47 -1.89
CA PHE A 14 -15.71 -1.56 -3.26
C PHE A 14 -15.58 -3.00 -3.77
N LEU A 15 -15.16 -3.94 -2.91
CA LEU A 15 -15.19 -5.36 -3.26
C LEU A 15 -16.60 -5.87 -3.52
N GLN A 16 -17.55 -5.48 -2.68
CA GLN A 16 -18.94 -5.91 -2.83
C GLN A 16 -19.51 -5.42 -4.16
N GLU A 17 -19.24 -4.17 -4.53
CA GLU A 17 -19.63 -3.63 -5.84
C GLU A 17 -18.99 -4.40 -7.00
N LEU A 18 -17.70 -4.77 -6.91
CA LEU A 18 -17.04 -5.60 -7.93
C LEU A 18 -17.67 -7.00 -8.04
N ASP A 19 -18.07 -7.60 -6.92
CA ASP A 19 -18.73 -8.91 -6.90
C ASP A 19 -20.14 -8.82 -7.52
N ASP A 20 -20.91 -7.80 -7.15
CA ASP A 20 -22.24 -7.53 -7.67
C ASP A 20 -22.23 -7.27 -9.20
N GLU A 21 -21.17 -6.62 -9.70
CA GLU A 21 -20.96 -6.36 -11.14
C GLU A 21 -20.34 -7.56 -11.89
N GLY A 22 -19.92 -8.62 -11.19
CA GLY A 22 -19.25 -9.78 -11.79
C GLY A 22 -17.84 -9.49 -12.32
N GLU A 23 -17.20 -8.46 -11.76
CA GLU A 23 -15.81 -8.06 -12.01
C GLU A 23 -14.82 -8.63 -10.97
N LEU A 24 -15.31 -9.29 -9.90
CA LEU A 24 -14.51 -9.97 -8.89
C LEU A 24 -14.50 -11.48 -9.09
N LEU A 25 -13.30 -12.10 -9.00
CA LEU A 25 -13.12 -13.54 -8.94
C LEU A 25 -12.56 -13.92 -7.57
N THR A 26 -13.40 -14.57 -6.76
CA THR A 26 -13.03 -15.06 -5.43
C THR A 26 -12.44 -16.46 -5.51
N ILE A 27 -11.19 -16.61 -5.09
CA ILE A 27 -10.43 -17.85 -5.03
C ILE A 27 -10.44 -18.35 -3.58
N THR A 28 -11.18 -19.42 -3.35
CA THR A 28 -11.34 -20.04 -2.02
C THR A 28 -10.45 -21.26 -1.80
N LYS A 29 -9.83 -21.77 -2.87
CA LYS A 29 -8.83 -22.84 -2.75
C LYS A 29 -7.59 -22.28 -2.06
N GLU A 30 -6.93 -23.12 -1.27
CA GLU A 30 -5.63 -22.79 -0.71
C GLU A 30 -4.65 -22.52 -1.86
N VAL A 31 -3.99 -21.36 -1.81
CA VAL A 31 -3.00 -20.91 -2.78
C VAL A 31 -1.70 -20.63 -2.03
N ASP A 32 -0.59 -21.08 -2.60
CA ASP A 32 0.74 -20.74 -2.12
C ASP A 32 1.06 -19.28 -2.51
N SER A 33 1.49 -18.46 -1.53
CA SER A 33 1.89 -17.08 -1.80
C SER A 33 3.10 -17.02 -2.75
N ASP A 34 3.92 -18.07 -2.77
CA ASP A 34 5.15 -18.11 -3.53
C ASP A 34 4.90 -18.63 -4.92
N VAL A 35 5.13 -17.78 -5.92
CA VAL A 35 5.03 -18.07 -7.35
C VAL A 35 3.60 -18.37 -7.83
N GLU A 36 2.82 -19.20 -7.13
CA GLU A 36 1.46 -19.60 -7.53
C GLU A 36 0.51 -18.40 -7.53
N LEU A 37 0.43 -17.65 -6.44
CA LEU A 37 -0.38 -16.42 -6.36
C LEU A 37 -0.07 -15.49 -7.53
N VAL A 38 1.21 -15.23 -7.80
CA VAL A 38 1.63 -14.27 -8.82
C VAL A 38 1.44 -14.81 -10.23
N ALA A 39 1.61 -16.11 -10.44
CA ALA A 39 1.28 -16.77 -11.69
C ALA A 39 -0.21 -16.67 -12.01
N ILE A 40 -1.08 -16.86 -11.01
CA ILE A 40 -2.54 -16.68 -11.16
C ILE A 40 -2.85 -15.23 -11.51
N VAL A 41 -2.34 -14.26 -10.73
CA VAL A 41 -2.54 -12.82 -10.96
C VAL A 41 -2.11 -12.42 -12.37
N ARG A 42 -0.91 -12.83 -12.79
CA ARG A 42 -0.38 -12.55 -14.12
C ARG A 42 -1.24 -13.18 -15.21
N ARG A 43 -1.63 -14.45 -15.03
CA ARG A 43 -2.44 -15.16 -16.03
C ARG A 43 -3.81 -14.54 -16.21
N VAL A 44 -4.43 -14.11 -15.11
CA VAL A 44 -5.70 -13.38 -15.14
C VAL A 44 -5.49 -12.07 -15.85
N TYR A 45 -4.50 -11.25 -15.45
CA TYR A 45 -4.19 -10.00 -16.14
C TYR A 45 -3.96 -10.15 -17.67
N GLU A 46 -3.33 -11.25 -18.11
CA GLU A 46 -3.10 -11.54 -19.53
C GLU A 46 -4.35 -12.02 -20.29
N LEU A 47 -5.33 -12.61 -19.62
CA LEU A 47 -6.50 -13.25 -20.24
C LEU A 47 -7.81 -12.50 -20.03
N GLU A 48 -7.98 -11.89 -18.87
CA GLU A 48 -9.24 -11.45 -18.30
C GLU A 48 -9.00 -10.29 -17.33
N GLU A 49 -9.59 -9.12 -17.60
CA GLU A 49 -9.39 -7.90 -16.81
C GLU A 49 -10.25 -7.88 -15.53
N ARG A 50 -10.38 -9.01 -14.83
CA ARG A 50 -11.12 -9.13 -13.57
C ARG A 50 -10.21 -8.99 -12.36
N ALA A 51 -10.78 -8.47 -11.28
CA ALA A 51 -10.15 -8.41 -9.99
C ALA A 51 -10.11 -9.80 -9.34
N LEU A 52 -9.07 -10.09 -8.57
CA LEU A 52 -8.92 -11.35 -7.84
C LEU A 52 -9.01 -11.11 -6.34
N LEU A 53 -9.67 -12.02 -5.62
CA LEU A 53 -9.70 -12.05 -4.15
C LEU A 53 -9.28 -13.44 -3.67
N PHE A 54 -8.25 -13.53 -2.81
CA PHE A 54 -7.71 -14.80 -2.30
C PHE A 54 -8.01 -14.98 -0.81
N ASN A 55 -8.97 -15.85 -0.48
CA ASN A 55 -9.41 -16.03 0.92
C ASN A 55 -8.65 -17.13 1.69
N ASN A 56 -7.64 -17.74 1.08
CA ASN A 56 -6.92 -18.85 1.72
C ASN A 56 -5.49 -18.90 1.19
N LEU A 57 -4.61 -18.14 1.84
CA LEU A 57 -3.18 -18.16 1.56
C LEU A 57 -2.47 -19.07 2.57
N LYS A 58 -1.71 -20.03 2.04
CA LYS A 58 -1.03 -21.03 2.84
C LYS A 58 -0.08 -20.38 3.85
N GLY A 59 -0.25 -20.73 5.13
CA GLY A 59 0.60 -20.23 6.22
C GLY A 59 0.35 -18.78 6.62
N CYS A 60 -0.77 -18.18 6.19
CA CYS A 60 -1.18 -16.85 6.58
C CYS A 60 -2.52 -16.84 7.30
N GLU A 61 -2.52 -16.34 8.53
CA GLU A 61 -3.73 -16.14 9.33
C GLU A 61 -4.23 -14.69 9.27
N MET A 62 -3.41 -13.75 8.79
CA MET A 62 -3.65 -12.30 8.90
C MET A 62 -4.32 -11.69 7.67
N LEU A 63 -4.28 -12.32 6.49
CA LEU A 63 -4.62 -11.67 5.22
C LEU A 63 -5.36 -12.62 4.28
N ASP A 64 -6.69 -12.49 4.25
CA ASP A 64 -7.59 -13.06 3.23
C ASP A 64 -7.60 -12.21 1.93
N TYR A 65 -6.54 -11.43 1.68
CA TYR A 65 -6.72 -10.24 0.87
C TYR A 65 -5.51 -9.83 0.00
N PHE A 66 -5.57 -10.20 -1.28
CA PHE A 66 -4.74 -9.60 -2.32
C PHE A 66 -5.62 -9.26 -3.53
N LEU A 67 -5.75 -7.97 -3.86
CA LEU A 67 -6.61 -7.46 -4.92
C LEU A 67 -5.79 -6.79 -6.03
N SER A 68 -5.92 -7.30 -7.25
CA SER A 68 -5.47 -6.61 -8.48
C SER A 68 -6.65 -5.83 -9.06
N LEU A 69 -6.50 -4.53 -9.34
CA LEU A 69 -7.59 -3.68 -9.82
C LEU A 69 -7.30 -3.05 -11.18
N GLY A 70 -8.32 -3.11 -12.05
CA GLY A 70 -8.38 -2.39 -13.32
C GLY A 70 -8.73 -0.90 -13.19
N PRO A 71 -8.55 -0.10 -14.25
CA PRO A 71 -8.69 1.35 -14.19
C PRO A 71 -10.13 1.84 -14.47
N ARG A 72 -10.85 2.34 -13.46
CA ARG A 72 -12.11 3.11 -13.67
C ARG A 72 -11.98 4.56 -13.22
N ILE A 73 -11.45 5.49 -14.04
CA ILE A 73 -11.31 6.90 -13.58
C ILE A 73 -11.35 7.94 -14.71
N ASN A 74 -12.18 9.01 -14.55
CA ASN A 74 -12.00 10.26 -15.30
C ASN A 74 -12.63 11.57 -14.73
N GLU A 75 -12.95 11.73 -13.45
CA GLU A 75 -13.66 12.94 -12.95
C GLU A 75 -12.91 13.86 -11.96
N ALA A 76 -11.67 13.54 -11.56
CA ALA A 76 -10.96 14.27 -10.50
C ALA A 76 -10.38 15.63 -10.88
N LYS A 77 -9.95 15.78 -12.14
CA LYS A 77 -8.92 16.76 -12.51
C LYS A 77 -9.39 18.22 -12.47
N THR A 78 -10.68 18.46 -12.29
CA THR A 78 -11.32 19.77 -12.45
C THR A 78 -11.90 20.33 -11.14
N LYS A 79 -11.76 19.64 -10.01
CA LYS A 79 -12.35 20.04 -8.72
C LYS A 79 -11.27 20.53 -7.75
N ASP A 80 -11.61 21.52 -6.92
CA ASP A 80 -10.71 22.04 -5.88
C ASP A 80 -10.51 21.01 -4.75
N PRO A 81 -9.29 20.95 -4.14
CA PRO A 81 -9.01 20.07 -3.00
C PRO A 81 -9.89 20.36 -1.77
N THR A 82 -10.36 19.32 -1.09
CA THR A 82 -11.21 19.37 0.09
C THR A 82 -10.40 18.86 1.27
N SER A 83 -10.43 19.60 2.38
CA SER A 83 -9.63 19.26 3.55
C SER A 83 -10.07 17.95 4.21
N CYS A 84 -9.10 17.14 4.65
CA CYS A 84 -9.35 15.92 5.41
C CYS A 84 -9.95 16.24 6.79
N GLN A 85 -11.08 15.62 7.13
CA GLN A 85 -11.59 15.49 8.49
C GLN A 85 -10.68 14.58 9.32
N LYS A 86 -10.43 15.02 10.56
CA LYS A 86 -9.61 14.30 11.53
C LYS A 86 -10.52 13.60 12.53
N LEU A 87 -10.47 12.28 12.55
CA LEU A 87 -11.22 11.46 13.49
C LEU A 87 -10.32 11.00 14.64
N LEU A 88 -10.97 10.66 15.76
CA LEU A 88 -10.30 10.11 16.95
C LEU A 88 -9.88 8.64 16.76
N THR A 89 -10.62 7.88 15.96
CA THR A 89 -10.39 6.44 15.73
C THR A 89 -10.99 6.00 14.38
N GLY A 90 -10.71 4.77 13.96
CA GLY A 90 -11.16 4.14 12.71
C GLY A 90 -11.01 2.62 12.78
N SER A 91 -11.55 1.88 11.80
CA SER A 91 -11.45 0.40 11.77
C SER A 91 -10.01 -0.07 11.70
N VAL A 92 -9.12 0.70 11.07
CA VAL A 92 -7.67 0.45 11.01
C VAL A 92 -7.00 0.36 12.40
N LYS A 93 -7.70 0.74 13.48
CA LYS A 93 -7.21 0.72 14.86
C LYS A 93 -7.79 -0.43 15.69
N GLU A 94 -8.51 -1.38 15.08
CA GLU A 94 -9.13 -2.53 15.75
C GLU A 94 -8.08 -3.48 16.35
N HIS A 95 -7.01 -3.76 15.60
CA HIS A 95 -5.87 -4.55 16.04
C HIS A 95 -4.58 -3.72 15.98
N ILE A 96 -3.72 -3.87 16.99
CA ILE A 96 -2.45 -3.13 17.07
C ILE A 96 -1.35 -4.06 17.57
N ILE A 97 -0.29 -4.21 16.78
CA ILE A 97 0.93 -4.95 17.10
C ILE A 97 2.07 -3.94 17.25
N ARG A 98 2.89 -4.07 18.31
CA ARG A 98 3.96 -3.10 18.62
C ARG A 98 5.28 -3.81 18.90
N GLY A 99 6.38 -3.15 18.53
CA GLY A 99 7.73 -3.55 18.96
C GLY A 99 8.09 -4.99 18.60
N ASP A 100 8.55 -5.76 19.59
CA ASP A 100 9.08 -7.12 19.40
C ASP A 100 8.04 -8.15 18.94
N ASP A 101 6.74 -7.85 19.11
CA ASP A 101 5.65 -8.70 18.63
C ASP A 101 5.44 -8.59 17.11
N ILE A 102 6.12 -7.66 16.44
CA ILE A 102 6.05 -7.48 15.00
C ILE A 102 6.87 -8.57 14.31
N ASP A 103 6.17 -9.44 13.61
CA ASP A 103 6.76 -10.43 12.71
C ASP A 103 6.26 -10.22 11.28
N LEU A 104 7.03 -9.48 10.48
CA LEU A 104 6.74 -9.28 9.07
C LEU A 104 6.82 -10.57 8.24
N THR A 105 7.42 -11.64 8.76
CA THR A 105 7.49 -12.93 8.07
C THR A 105 6.18 -13.71 8.15
N ALA A 106 5.27 -13.32 9.05
CA ALA A 106 3.92 -13.86 9.15
C ALA A 106 2.96 -13.28 8.09
N LEU A 107 3.39 -12.27 7.34
CA LEU A 107 2.60 -11.68 6.25
C LEU A 107 2.83 -12.46 4.93
N PRO A 108 1.80 -12.60 4.07
CA PRO A 108 1.91 -13.28 2.78
C PRO A 108 2.59 -12.38 1.77
N ILE A 109 3.88 -12.10 1.97
CA ILE A 109 4.67 -11.28 1.04
C ILE A 109 5.14 -12.22 -0.09
N PRO A 110 4.56 -12.13 -1.30
CA PRO A 110 4.86 -13.08 -2.36
C PRO A 110 6.24 -12.79 -2.97
N PHE A 111 6.89 -13.82 -3.51
CA PHE A 111 7.85 -13.61 -4.59
C PHE A 111 7.08 -13.19 -5.84
N LEU A 112 7.42 -12.03 -6.41
CA LEU A 112 6.78 -11.54 -7.63
C LEU A 112 7.35 -12.24 -8.87
N HIS A 113 8.63 -12.60 -8.84
CA HIS A 113 9.30 -13.31 -9.92
C HIS A 113 10.28 -14.35 -9.35
N GLU A 114 10.55 -15.39 -10.12
CA GLU A 114 11.52 -16.44 -9.74
C GLU A 114 12.94 -15.87 -9.51
N ASP A 115 13.29 -14.79 -10.21
CA ASP A 115 14.59 -14.11 -10.13
C ASP A 115 14.66 -13.03 -9.03
N ASP A 116 13.61 -12.83 -8.24
CA ASP A 116 13.59 -11.81 -7.20
C ASP A 116 14.67 -12.11 -6.14
N GLY A 117 15.50 -11.11 -5.83
CA GLY A 117 16.66 -11.24 -4.93
C GLY A 117 16.36 -11.51 -3.45
N GLY A 118 15.11 -11.80 -3.10
CA GLY A 118 14.65 -12.17 -1.76
C GLY A 118 13.28 -11.58 -1.39
N LYS A 119 12.50 -12.32 -0.60
CA LYS A 119 11.49 -11.73 0.29
C LYS A 119 12.23 -10.78 1.25
N VAL A 120 11.63 -9.62 1.57
CA VAL A 120 12.06 -8.61 2.56
C VAL A 120 13.37 -8.99 3.28
N PRO A 121 14.48 -8.22 3.12
CA PRO A 121 15.82 -8.70 3.45
C PRO A 121 15.87 -9.27 4.86
N VAL A 122 16.62 -10.36 4.97
CA VAL A 122 16.94 -11.17 6.14
C VAL A 122 17.35 -10.28 7.33
N ASN A 123 16.38 -9.66 8.01
CA ASN A 123 16.46 -8.92 9.28
C ASN A 123 15.16 -8.21 9.70
N ARG A 124 13.98 -8.57 9.14
CA ARG A 124 12.67 -7.99 9.52
C ARG A 124 12.49 -6.49 9.20
N GLU A 125 13.34 -5.92 8.35
CA GLU A 125 13.27 -4.50 8.00
C GLU A 125 13.18 -4.33 6.47
N PRO A 126 12.06 -3.82 5.92
CA PRO A 126 11.94 -3.58 4.49
C PRO A 126 12.95 -2.53 4.02
N ALA A 127 13.65 -2.85 2.92
CA ALA A 127 14.46 -1.89 2.18
C ALA A 127 13.73 -1.46 0.91
N GLY A 128 13.84 -0.20 0.52
CA GLY A 128 13.12 0.30 -0.65
C GLY A 128 13.60 1.64 -1.20
N PRO A 129 13.15 1.98 -2.42
CA PRO A 129 13.62 3.15 -3.13
C PRO A 129 13.12 4.46 -2.50
N VAL A 130 14.06 5.33 -2.12
CA VAL A 130 13.83 6.74 -1.78
C VAL A 130 14.54 7.58 -2.85
N ILE A 131 13.80 7.95 -3.91
CA ILE A 131 14.38 8.59 -5.10
C ILE A 131 14.42 10.11 -4.90
N PRO A 132 15.61 10.77 -4.94
CA PRO A 132 15.75 12.19 -4.57
C PRO A 132 14.85 13.19 -5.32
N LYS A 133 14.44 12.87 -6.56
CA LYS A 133 13.58 13.76 -7.37
C LYS A 133 12.08 13.58 -7.09
N GLN A 134 11.68 12.45 -6.50
CA GLN A 134 10.30 12.20 -6.09
C GLN A 134 10.02 12.88 -4.75
N ASP A 135 8.76 13.11 -4.42
CA ASP A 135 8.36 13.82 -3.19
C ASP A 135 8.91 13.16 -1.94
N ILE A 136 8.87 11.83 -1.86
CA ILE A 136 9.48 11.09 -0.75
C ILE A 136 10.98 11.40 -0.58
N GLY A 137 11.73 11.52 -1.68
CA GLY A 137 13.16 11.83 -1.64
C GLY A 137 13.45 13.28 -1.28
N VAL A 138 12.65 14.21 -1.82
CA VAL A 138 12.75 15.64 -1.46
C VAL A 138 12.47 15.84 0.03
N ILE A 139 11.41 15.21 0.57
CA ILE A 139 11.08 15.29 2.00
C ILE A 139 12.16 14.61 2.84
N PHE A 140 12.65 13.44 2.42
CA PHE A 140 13.75 12.75 3.10
C PHE A 140 15.01 13.60 3.19
N ASP A 141 15.37 14.33 2.14
CA ASP A 141 16.53 15.24 2.16
C ASP A 141 16.34 16.36 3.22
N LEU A 142 15.11 16.86 3.44
CA LEU A 142 14.82 17.83 4.50
C LEU A 142 15.04 17.23 5.91
N TRP A 143 14.66 15.98 6.13
CA TRP A 143 14.90 15.27 7.40
C TRP A 143 16.39 14.98 7.60
N LYS A 144 17.08 14.63 6.52
CA LYS A 144 18.53 14.45 6.52
C LYS A 144 19.29 15.74 6.86
N GLU A 145 18.83 16.89 6.38
CA GLU A 145 19.38 18.21 6.76
C GLU A 145 19.19 18.52 8.25
N LYS A 146 18.07 18.04 8.83
CA LYS A 146 17.82 18.12 10.28
C LYS A 146 18.61 17.12 11.11
N VAL A 147 19.25 16.13 10.46
CA VAL A 147 19.95 15.03 11.12
C VAL A 147 19.00 14.20 11.99
N GLU A 148 17.77 14.01 11.51
CA GLU A 148 16.72 13.23 12.17
C GLU A 148 16.16 12.19 11.19
N ASP A 149 15.79 11.01 11.72
CA ASP A 149 15.13 9.97 10.92
C ASP A 149 13.73 10.40 10.47
N MET A 150 13.35 10.04 9.26
CA MET A 150 12.08 10.48 8.69
C MET A 150 10.92 9.59 9.17
N PRO A 151 9.88 10.11 9.85
CA PRO A 151 8.69 9.34 10.16
C PRO A 151 7.98 8.91 8.87
N TRP A 152 7.50 7.68 8.82
CA TRP A 152 6.72 7.15 7.68
C TRP A 152 5.49 6.38 8.14
N ALA A 153 4.54 6.27 7.22
CA ALA A 153 3.44 5.31 7.30
C ALA A 153 3.14 4.75 5.91
N LEU A 154 2.90 3.44 5.82
CA LEU A 154 2.52 2.76 4.58
C LEU A 154 1.15 2.10 4.80
N CYS A 155 0.17 2.48 3.98
CA CYS A 155 -1.21 2.03 4.11
C CYS A 155 -1.57 1.05 2.97
N PHE A 156 -2.03 -0.13 3.33
CA PHE A 156 -2.58 -1.16 2.44
C PHE A 156 -4.10 -1.21 2.55
N GLY A 157 -4.76 -1.64 1.47
CA GLY A 157 -6.23 -1.73 1.44
C GLY A 157 -6.92 -0.41 1.74
N VAL A 158 -6.35 0.71 1.26
CA VAL A 158 -6.92 2.04 1.53
C VAL A 158 -8.30 2.19 0.90
N PRO A 159 -9.27 2.82 1.60
CA PRO A 159 -10.56 3.18 1.03
C PRO A 159 -10.30 4.09 -0.17
N SER A 160 -10.98 3.82 -1.29
CA SER A 160 -10.60 4.37 -2.61
C SER A 160 -9.27 3.83 -3.17
N ALA A 161 -8.99 2.53 -3.03
CA ALA A 161 -7.80 1.91 -3.62
C ALA A 161 -7.57 2.33 -5.09
N SER A 162 -8.63 2.66 -5.84
CA SER A 162 -8.56 3.32 -7.15
C SER A 162 -8.14 4.80 -7.12
N ALA A 163 -8.75 5.66 -6.30
CA ALA A 163 -8.42 7.10 -6.21
C ALA A 163 -7.08 7.37 -5.49
N ALA A 164 -6.81 6.72 -4.36
CA ALA A 164 -5.54 6.85 -3.65
C ALA A 164 -4.36 6.36 -4.51
N ARG A 165 -4.49 5.18 -5.15
CA ARG A 165 -3.46 4.68 -6.08
C ARG A 165 -3.26 5.60 -7.27
N MET A 166 -4.33 6.24 -7.76
CA MET A 166 -4.20 7.22 -8.82
C MET A 166 -3.48 8.47 -8.38
N VAL A 167 -3.97 9.13 -7.34
CA VAL A 167 -3.45 10.42 -6.89
C VAL A 167 -1.97 10.27 -6.49
N CYS A 168 -1.60 9.20 -5.79
CA CYS A 168 -0.21 8.92 -5.44
C CYS A 168 0.70 8.64 -6.67
N GLY A 169 0.11 8.31 -7.82
CA GLY A 169 0.83 8.14 -9.09
C GLY A 169 0.71 9.34 -10.05
N MET A 170 -0.07 10.36 -9.71
CA MET A 170 -0.31 11.52 -10.57
C MET A 170 0.81 12.55 -10.40
N PRO A 171 1.22 13.23 -11.49
CA PRO A 171 2.16 14.35 -11.41
C PRO A 171 1.42 15.59 -10.88
N ILE A 172 1.08 15.61 -9.60
CA ILE A 172 0.53 16.79 -8.94
C ILE A 172 1.65 17.81 -8.64
N PRO A 173 1.32 19.10 -8.51
CA PRO A 173 2.32 20.11 -8.17
C PRO A 173 3.04 19.78 -6.86
N LYS A 174 4.35 19.99 -6.83
CA LYS A 174 5.17 19.86 -5.62
C LYS A 174 4.54 20.64 -4.45
N TRP A 175 4.64 20.08 -3.25
CA TRP A 175 4.12 20.66 -2.00
C TRP A 175 2.60 20.68 -1.88
N THR A 176 1.90 19.89 -2.70
CA THR A 176 0.46 19.66 -2.55
C THR A 176 0.22 18.32 -1.89
N ASN A 177 -0.79 18.23 -1.02
CA ASN A 177 -1.11 17.01 -0.29
C ASN A 177 -2.04 16.10 -1.12
N GLU A 178 -1.56 14.92 -1.51
CA GLU A 178 -2.35 13.86 -2.15
C GLU A 178 -3.63 13.51 -1.37
N PRO A 179 -3.63 13.41 -0.02
CA PRO A 179 -4.85 13.10 0.75
C PRO A 179 -6.00 14.08 0.54
N GLU A 180 -5.72 15.35 0.24
CA GLU A 180 -6.75 16.37 -0.02
C GLU A 180 -7.42 16.16 -1.38
N PHE A 181 -6.67 15.72 -2.39
CA PHE A 181 -7.23 15.32 -3.68
C PHE A 181 -8.07 14.05 -3.57
N ILE A 182 -7.60 13.07 -2.80
CA ILE A 182 -8.36 11.85 -2.49
C ILE A 182 -9.68 12.24 -1.82
N SER A 183 -9.62 13.14 -0.83
CA SER A 183 -10.80 13.64 -0.13
C SER A 183 -11.81 14.35 -1.05
N THR A 184 -11.34 15.16 -2.01
CA THR A 184 -12.22 15.76 -3.03
C THR A 184 -12.87 14.72 -3.93
N LEU A 185 -12.11 13.68 -4.29
CA LEU A 185 -12.57 12.63 -5.18
C LEU A 185 -13.67 11.78 -4.56
N THR A 186 -13.47 11.41 -3.30
CA THR A 186 -14.31 10.45 -2.60
C THR A 186 -15.43 11.12 -1.80
N ASN A 187 -15.30 12.44 -1.60
CA ASN A 187 -16.11 13.20 -0.66
C ASN A 187 -16.16 12.51 0.74
N ALA A 188 -15.11 11.75 1.08
CA ALA A 188 -14.96 10.97 2.32
C ALA A 188 -13.60 11.25 2.95
N PRO A 189 -13.51 12.36 3.68
CA PRO A 189 -12.24 12.95 4.08
C PRO A 189 -11.74 12.38 5.42
N VAL A 190 -11.84 11.08 5.72
CA VAL A 190 -11.64 10.60 7.11
C VAL A 190 -10.24 10.02 7.35
N ASN A 191 -9.44 10.74 8.15
CA ASN A 191 -8.12 10.27 8.59
C ASN A 191 -8.04 10.16 10.12
N VAL A 192 -7.27 9.18 10.59
CA VAL A 192 -6.89 8.98 11.99
C VAL A 192 -5.39 9.22 12.15
N LYS A 193 -4.96 9.63 13.34
CA LYS A 193 -3.55 9.80 13.65
C LYS A 193 -2.84 8.44 13.78
N CYS A 194 -1.59 8.36 13.36
CA CYS A 194 -0.71 7.24 13.66
C CYS A 194 -0.52 7.07 15.18
N GLU A 195 -0.22 5.84 15.61
CA GLU A 195 0.10 5.51 17.01
C GLU A 195 1.45 6.09 17.45
N THR A 196 2.43 6.04 16.56
CA THR A 196 3.85 6.32 16.89
C THR A 196 4.36 7.66 16.40
N ASN A 197 3.69 8.26 15.43
CA ASN A 197 4.13 9.51 14.80
C ASN A 197 2.95 10.45 14.52
N ASP A 198 3.25 11.68 14.12
CA ASP A 198 2.24 12.73 13.88
C ASP A 198 1.59 12.67 12.48
N LEU A 199 1.80 11.58 11.74
CA LEU A 199 1.19 11.37 10.44
C LEU A 199 -0.29 11.00 10.56
N TRP A 200 -1.01 11.22 9.47
CA TRP A 200 -2.44 10.94 9.36
C TRP A 200 -2.64 9.88 8.28
N VAL A 201 -3.39 8.84 8.61
CA VAL A 201 -3.67 7.70 7.74
C VAL A 201 -5.18 7.51 7.56
N PRO A 202 -5.65 6.93 6.44
CA PRO A 202 -7.07 6.70 6.22
C PRO A 202 -7.68 5.82 7.32
N THR A 203 -8.86 6.17 7.83
CA THR A 203 -9.50 5.43 8.94
C THR A 203 -9.89 4.00 8.60
N ASN A 204 -10.14 3.73 7.31
CA ASN A 204 -10.62 2.43 6.84
C ASN A 204 -9.54 1.68 6.05
N ALA A 205 -8.26 2.05 6.18
CA ALA A 205 -7.19 1.23 5.61
C ALA A 205 -7.19 -0.15 6.27
N GLU A 206 -6.98 -1.22 5.50
CA GLU A 206 -6.96 -2.58 6.04
C GLU A 206 -5.70 -2.84 6.87
N ILE A 207 -4.53 -2.32 6.46
CA ILE A 207 -3.29 -2.47 7.23
C ILE A 207 -2.46 -1.21 7.13
N VAL A 208 -1.87 -0.77 8.23
CA VAL A 208 -0.92 0.35 8.27
C VAL A 208 0.37 -0.08 8.96
N PHE A 209 1.50 0.14 8.28
CA PHE A 209 2.83 0.07 8.90
C PHE A 209 3.27 1.47 9.30
N GLU A 210 3.69 1.64 10.54
CA GLU A 210 4.23 2.89 11.04
C GLU A 210 5.67 2.71 11.51
N GLY A 211 6.50 3.74 11.33
CA GLY A 211 7.84 3.75 11.91
C GLY A 211 8.71 4.87 11.36
N ILE A 212 9.95 4.54 10.97
CA ILE A 212 10.94 5.52 10.50
C ILE A 212 11.73 5.02 9.30
N ILE A 213 12.21 5.96 8.48
CA ILE A 213 13.26 5.73 7.49
C ILE A 213 14.58 6.20 8.06
N SER A 214 15.55 5.28 8.15
CA SER A 214 16.89 5.61 8.65
C SER A 214 17.64 6.50 7.66
N ILE A 215 18.24 7.60 8.14
CA ILE A 215 19.08 8.45 7.29
C ILE A 215 20.48 7.87 7.05
N GLN A 216 20.95 6.97 7.92
CA GLN A 216 22.27 6.34 7.84
C GLN A 216 22.22 4.94 7.25
N GLU A 217 21.23 4.13 7.61
CA GLU A 217 21.23 2.71 7.28
C GLU A 217 20.70 2.46 5.87
N THR A 218 21.39 1.56 5.17
CA THR A 218 20.95 0.99 3.91
C THR A 218 21.03 -0.52 3.97
N ALA A 219 20.18 -1.18 3.21
CA ALA A 219 20.27 -2.60 2.96
C ALA A 219 20.14 -2.85 1.45
N PRO A 220 20.74 -3.94 0.96
CA PRO A 220 20.60 -4.31 -0.42
C PRO A 220 19.15 -4.75 -0.70
N GLU A 221 18.53 -4.15 -1.70
CA GLU A 221 17.25 -4.62 -2.26
C GLU A 221 17.48 -5.22 -3.65
N GLY A 222 16.76 -6.31 -3.90
CA GLY A 222 17.04 -7.27 -4.96
C GLY A 222 16.70 -6.81 -6.38
N ILE A 223 17.02 -7.67 -7.33
CA ILE A 223 16.67 -7.54 -8.75
C ILE A 223 15.15 -7.69 -8.86
N ARG A 224 14.45 -6.65 -9.28
CA ARG A 224 13.05 -6.75 -9.68
C ARG A 224 12.90 -6.35 -11.15
N PRO A 225 12.20 -7.13 -11.98
CA PRO A 225 11.80 -6.70 -13.32
C PRO A 225 11.03 -5.37 -13.20
N ASN A 226 11.50 -4.36 -13.91
CA ASN A 226 10.82 -3.07 -13.97
C ASN A 226 9.93 -3.04 -15.22
N ILE A 227 8.98 -2.10 -15.29
CA ILE A 227 8.09 -1.90 -16.44
C ILE A 227 8.84 -1.73 -17.78
N THR A 228 10.13 -1.38 -17.73
CA THR A 228 11.01 -1.24 -18.89
C THR A 228 12.08 -2.33 -19.02
N ASP A 229 12.22 -3.22 -18.04
CA ASP A 229 13.32 -4.18 -17.95
C ASP A 229 12.80 -5.61 -17.79
N CYS A 230 12.75 -6.33 -18.91
CA CYS A 230 12.46 -7.76 -18.97
C CYS A 230 13.71 -8.63 -18.78
N SER A 231 14.86 -8.05 -18.41
CA SER A 231 16.12 -8.81 -18.31
C SER A 231 16.43 -9.20 -16.87
N SER A 232 16.82 -10.46 -16.69
CA SER A 232 17.34 -11.06 -15.44
C SER A 232 18.74 -10.53 -15.04
N SER A 233 19.15 -9.38 -15.57
CA SER A 233 20.49 -8.79 -15.39
C SER A 233 20.51 -7.59 -14.42
N GLY A 234 19.51 -7.49 -13.55
CA GLY A 234 19.38 -6.37 -12.63
C GLY A 234 20.59 -6.21 -11.71
N ARG A 235 20.92 -4.97 -11.36
CA ARG A 235 21.92 -4.68 -10.34
C ARG A 235 21.21 -4.57 -9.00
N GLN A 236 21.63 -5.37 -8.01
CA GLN A 236 21.28 -5.15 -6.61
C GLN A 236 21.76 -3.75 -6.22
N ARG A 237 20.88 -2.97 -5.59
CA ARG A 237 21.19 -1.60 -5.15
C ARG A 237 20.99 -1.48 -3.66
N GLU A 238 21.82 -0.65 -3.04
CA GLU A 238 21.64 -0.24 -1.66
C GLU A 238 20.50 0.77 -1.57
N TRP A 239 19.53 0.46 -0.73
CA TRP A 239 18.33 1.26 -0.54
C TRP A 239 18.09 1.54 0.94
N ARG A 240 17.24 2.52 1.22
CA ARG A 240 16.98 2.93 2.60
C ARG A 240 16.22 1.87 3.35
N ILE A 241 16.62 1.65 4.60
CA ILE A 241 15.91 0.79 5.53
C ILE A 241 14.71 1.55 6.09
N PHE A 242 13.58 0.88 6.06
CA PHE A 242 12.35 1.34 6.65
C PHE A 242 12.01 0.46 7.85
N LYS A 243 12.12 1.05 9.04
CA LYS A 243 11.86 0.36 10.30
C LYS A 243 10.37 0.43 10.59
N VAL A 244 9.79 -0.71 10.97
CA VAL A 244 8.38 -0.82 11.35
C VAL A 244 8.32 -0.96 12.87
N ASN A 245 7.71 0.03 13.51
CA ASN A 245 7.57 0.11 14.96
C ASN A 245 6.19 -0.36 15.43
N VAL A 246 5.16 -0.16 14.59
CA VAL A 246 3.76 -0.54 14.85
C VAL A 246 3.08 -0.98 13.57
N ILE A 247 2.22 -2.00 13.68
CA ILE A 247 1.28 -2.42 12.65
C ILE A 247 -0.13 -2.30 13.21
N THR A 248 -1.04 -1.67 12.47
CA THR A 248 -2.47 -1.64 12.81
C THR A 248 -3.31 -2.21 11.67
N TYR A 249 -4.39 -2.93 11.98
CA TYR A 249 -5.29 -3.57 11.01
C TYR A 249 -6.67 -3.85 11.61
#